data_AF-A0AAZ3PJK2-F1
#
_entry.id   AF-A0AAZ3PJK2-F1
#
_cell.length_a   1.000
_cell.length_b   1.000
_cell.length_c   1.000
_cell.angle_alpha   90.00
_cell.angle_beta   90.00
_cell.angle_gamma   90.00
#
_symmetry.space_group_name_H-M   'P 1'
#
loop_
_entity.id
_entity.type
_entity.pdbx_description
1 polymer ?
#
loop_
_entity_poly.entity_id
_entity_poly.type
_entity_poly.pdbx_seq_one_letter_code
_entity_poly.pdbx_strand_id
1 'polypeptide(L)'
;MNRVKYREILDENLPKSTQDLRLGERFNFQQDYDPKHTAKTMQEWLRHKSVNVLEWPSQSPDMNPIKHLWRPENSCRAMLPKNGRNSTNTGVLSL
;
A
#
# COMPACT_ATOMS: atom_id res chain seq x y z
N MET A 1 17.04 -1.19 3.93
CA MET A 1 16.39 -1.92 2.81
C MET A 1 16.84 -1.29 1.49
N ASN A 2 17.17 -2.08 0.46
CA ASN A 2 17.48 -1.58 -0.89
C ASN A 2 16.37 -1.98 -1.88
N ARG A 3 16.41 -1.45 -3.11
CA ARG A 3 15.35 -1.72 -4.12
C ARG A 3 15.19 -3.20 -4.48
N VAL A 4 16.28 -3.97 -4.43
CA VAL A 4 16.29 -5.39 -4.84
C VAL A 4 15.58 -6.21 -3.77
N LYS A 5 15.96 -6.02 -2.50
CA LYS A 5 15.30 -6.65 -1.35
C LYS A 5 13.84 -6.24 -1.22
N TYR A 6 13.51 -4.98 -1.52
CA TYR A 6 12.11 -4.54 -1.53
C TYR A 6 11.30 -5.31 -2.58
N ARG A 7 11.83 -5.46 -3.80
CA ARG A 7 11.19 -6.26 -4.84
C ARG A 7 11.03 -7.72 -4.44
N GLU A 8 12.04 -8.35 -3.86
CA GLU A 8 11.97 -9.74 -3.37
C GLU A 8 10.84 -9.91 -2.35
N ILE A 9 10.75 -9.00 -1.38
CA ILE A 9 9.70 -9.02 -0.36
C ILE A 9 8.31 -8.88 -0.99
N LEU A 10 8.14 -7.96 -1.93
CA LEU A 10 6.88 -7.82 -2.66
C LEU A 10 6.55 -9.08 -3.46
N ASP A 11 7.54 -9.70 -4.11
CA ASP A 11 7.32 -10.89 -4.92
C ASP A 11 6.82 -12.08 -4.08
N GLU A 12 7.37 -12.25 -2.88
CA GLU A 12 7.00 -13.32 -1.95
C GLU A 12 5.68 -13.05 -1.21
N ASN A 13 5.46 -11.81 -0.76
CA ASN A 13 4.37 -11.50 0.17
C ASN A 13 3.11 -10.98 -0.49
N LEU A 14 3.20 -10.34 -1.67
CA LEU A 14 2.05 -9.74 -2.33
C LEU A 14 0.99 -10.79 -2.70
N PRO A 15 1.32 -11.94 -3.33
CA PRO A 15 0.32 -12.95 -3.69
C PRO A 15 -0.34 -13.60 -2.46
N LYS A 16 0.44 -13.79 -1.39
CA LYS A 16 -0.06 -14.37 -0.15
C LYS A 16 -1.02 -13.40 0.54
N SER A 17 -0.65 -12.12 0.62
CA SER A 17 -1.48 -11.08 1.24
C SER A 17 -2.79 -10.86 0.49
N THR A 18 -2.78 -10.89 -0.85
CA THR A 18 -4.01 -10.73 -1.64
C THR A 18 -4.97 -11.91 -1.48
N GLN A 19 -4.45 -13.14 -1.33
CA GLN A 19 -5.24 -14.32 -1.02
C GLN A 19 -5.80 -14.26 0.40
N ASP A 20 -4.97 -13.96 1.40
CA ASP A 20 -5.37 -13.90 2.82
C ASP A 20 -6.45 -12.84 3.05
N LEU A 21 -6.33 -11.68 2.39
CA LEU A 21 -7.29 -10.58 2.48
C LEU A 21 -8.47 -10.70 1.49
N ARG A 22 -8.49 -11.74 0.64
CA ARG A 22 -9.55 -12.00 -0.34
C ARG A 22 -9.85 -10.78 -1.24
N LEU A 23 -8.81 -10.05 -1.64
CA LEU A 23 -8.95 -8.78 -2.39
C LEU A 23 -9.41 -9.00 -3.85
N GLY A 24 -9.38 -10.23 -4.34
CA GLY A 24 -9.70 -10.58 -5.72
C GLY A 24 -8.60 -10.17 -6.71
N GLU A 25 -8.90 -10.25 -8.00
CA GLU A 25 -7.94 -9.93 -9.08
C GLU A 25 -7.74 -8.42 -9.27
N ARG A 26 -8.64 -7.60 -8.75
CA ARG A 26 -8.60 -6.15 -8.87
C ARG A 26 -8.42 -5.54 -7.49
N PHE A 27 -7.18 -5.25 -7.15
CA PHE A 27 -6.82 -4.53 -5.94
C PHE A 27 -5.92 -3.35 -6.28
N ASN A 28 -5.96 -2.36 -5.39
CA ASN A 28 -5.13 -1.18 -5.46
C ASN A 28 -3.98 -1.33 -4.47
N PHE A 29 -2.75 -1.14 -4.92
CA PHE A 29 -1.54 -1.22 -4.12
C PHE A 29 -1.09 0.18 -3.69
N GLN A 30 -0.96 0.39 -2.39
CA GLN A 30 -0.45 1.62 -1.81
C GLN A 30 0.99 1.42 -1.32
N GLN A 31 1.89 2.30 -1.73
CA GLN A 31 3.27 2.38 -1.25
C GLN A 31 3.66 3.84 -1.01
N ASP A 32 4.70 4.08 -0.21
CA ASP A 32 5.22 5.43 -0.01
C ASP A 32 6.02 5.94 -1.23
N TYR A 33 6.21 7.26 -1.32
CA TYR A 33 6.99 7.91 -2.39
C TYR A 33 8.51 7.83 -2.15
N ASP A 34 8.99 6.83 -1.39
CA ASP A 34 10.43 6.65 -1.22
C ASP A 34 11.08 6.41 -2.59
N PRO A 35 12.15 7.15 -2.96
CA PRO A 35 12.81 7.03 -4.26
C PRO A 35 13.17 5.59 -4.66
N LYS A 36 13.37 4.69 -3.69
CA LYS A 36 13.66 3.28 -3.96
C LYS A 36 12.42 2.50 -4.45
N HIS A 37 11.22 2.95 -4.13
CA HIS A 37 9.92 2.35 -4.52
C HIS A 37 9.33 3.03 -5.76
N THR A 38 9.61 4.32 -5.98
CA THR A 38 9.20 5.10 -7.16
C THR A 38 10.14 4.97 -8.35
N ALA A 39 11.22 4.21 -8.25
CA ALA A 39 12.13 3.95 -9.36
C ALA A 39 11.36 3.40 -10.58
N LYS A 40 11.69 3.89 -11.79
CA LYS A 40 11.02 3.50 -13.04
C LYS A 40 10.97 1.98 -13.23
N THR A 41 12.05 1.28 -12.90
CA THR A 41 12.15 -0.18 -12.98
C THR A 41 11.16 -0.90 -12.04
N MET A 42 10.85 -0.30 -10.89
CA MET A 42 9.88 -0.83 -9.93
C MET A 42 8.45 -0.64 -10.44
N GLN A 43 8.15 0.53 -10.98
CA GLN A 43 6.85 0.82 -11.59
C GLN A 43 6.57 -0.08 -12.79
N GLU A 44 7.58 -0.32 -13.64
CA GLU A 44 7.46 -1.24 -14.78
C GLU A 44 7.17 -2.67 -14.30
N TRP A 45 7.88 -3.16 -13.27
CA TRP A 45 7.60 -4.49 -12.71
C TRP A 45 6.19 -4.60 -12.12
N LEU A 46 5.71 -3.58 -11.39
CA LEU A 46 4.34 -3.56 -10.85
C LEU A 46 3.29 -3.59 -11.97
N ARG A 47 3.53 -2.85 -13.06
CA ARG A 47 2.68 -2.87 -14.25
C ARG A 47 2.67 -4.24 -14.93
N HIS A 48 3.82 -4.92 -15.03
CA HIS A 48 3.91 -6.29 -15.56
C HIS A 48 3.16 -7.31 -14.71
N LYS A 49 3.05 -7.07 -13.39
CA LYS A 49 2.28 -7.88 -12.44
C LYS A 49 0.78 -7.56 -12.44
N SER A 50 0.32 -6.65 -13.30
CA SER A 50 -1.06 -6.14 -13.30
C SER A 50 -1.50 -5.54 -11.96
N VAL A 51 -0.55 -4.99 -11.21
CA VAL A 51 -0.80 -4.34 -9.92
C VAL A 51 -1.07 -2.86 -10.16
N ASN A 52 -2.26 -2.39 -9.81
CA ASN A 52 -2.59 -0.98 -9.86
C ASN A 52 -1.97 -0.27 -8.66
N VAL A 53 -0.97 0.57 -8.88
CA VAL A 53 -0.40 1.40 -7.82
C VAL A 53 -1.25 2.66 -7.67
N LEU A 54 -1.69 2.95 -6.45
CA LEU A 54 -2.37 4.21 -6.14
C LEU A 54 -1.38 5.36 -6.25
N GLU A 55 -1.67 6.30 -7.14
CA GLU A 55 -0.98 7.58 -7.20
C GLU A 55 -1.37 8.41 -5.96
N TRP A 56 -0.37 9.02 -5.33
CA TRP A 56 -0.57 9.69 -4.05
C TRP A 56 0.11 11.06 -4.05
N PRO A 57 -0.51 12.11 -3.49
CA PRO A 57 0.11 13.42 -3.44
C PRO A 57 1.36 13.36 -2.53
N SER A 58 2.51 13.75 -3.08
CA SER A 58 3.86 13.57 -2.53
C SER A 58 4.17 14.35 -1.24
N GLN A 59 3.17 14.94 -0.57
CA GLN A 59 3.38 15.82 0.59
C GLN A 59 2.49 15.52 1.80
N SER A 60 2.00 14.28 1.94
CA SER A 60 1.18 13.92 3.10
C SER A 60 1.76 12.74 3.88
N PRO A 61 2.92 12.90 4.55
CA PRO A 61 3.47 11.85 5.40
C PRO A 61 2.49 11.36 6.49
N ASP A 62 1.47 12.14 6.82
CA ASP A 62 0.43 11.81 7.81
C ASP A 62 -0.74 10.97 7.26
N MET A 63 -0.84 10.82 5.94
CA MET A 63 -1.95 10.06 5.36
C MET A 63 -1.60 8.58 5.09
N ASN A 64 -0.35 8.13 5.34
CA ASN A 64 0.00 6.72 5.14
C ASN A 64 -0.59 5.93 6.32
N PRO A 65 -1.66 5.12 6.10
CA PRO A 65 -2.31 4.41 7.18
C PRO A 65 -1.34 3.46 7.91
N ILE A 66 -0.30 2.98 7.22
CA ILE A 66 0.74 2.14 7.81
C ILE A 66 1.57 2.90 8.85
N LYS A 67 1.87 4.19 8.63
CA LYS A 67 2.60 4.98 9.63
C LYS A 67 1.84 5.11 10.94
N HIS A 68 0.51 5.11 10.90
CA HIS A 68 -0.31 5.09 12.12
C HIS A 68 -0.28 3.73 12.83
N LEU A 69 -0.10 2.63 12.11
CA LEU A 69 0.07 1.31 12.71
C LEU A 69 1.41 1.16 13.47
N TRP A 70 2.48 1.81 12.99
CA TRP A 70 3.82 1.72 13.59
C TRP A 70 4.16 2.79 14.63
N ARG A 71 3.32 3.81 14.84
CA ARG A 71 3.55 4.79 15.92
C ARG A 71 3.40 4.09 17.28
N PRO A 72 4.35 4.27 18.22
CA PRO A 72 4.24 3.72 19.58
C PRO A 72 3.09 4.34 20.42
N GLU A 73 2.32 5.28 19.86
CA GLU A 73 1.21 5.98 20.52
C GLU A 73 -0.16 5.28 20.33
N ASN A 74 -0.19 4.03 19.88
CA ASN A 74 -1.42 3.22 19.83
C ASN A 74 -1.89 2.72 21.22
N SER A 75 -1.54 3.42 22.32
CA SER A 75 -2.07 3.11 23.65
C SER A 75 -3.48 3.64 23.85
N CYS A 76 -3.86 4.84 23.40
CA CYS A 76 -5.21 5.35 23.66
C CYS A 76 -5.58 6.53 22.74
N ARG A 77 -6.27 6.27 21.62
CA ARG A 77 -7.37 7.14 21.14
C ARG A 77 -8.14 6.47 20.01
N ALA A 78 -9.25 5.83 20.38
CA ALA A 78 -10.31 5.50 19.44
C ALA A 78 -10.86 6.80 18.84
N MET A 79 -10.51 7.10 17.59
CA MET A 79 -11.26 8.06 16.78
C MET A 79 -12.18 7.27 15.87
N LEU A 80 -13.47 7.23 16.23
CA LEU A 80 -14.54 6.66 15.42
C LEU A 80 -14.66 7.41 14.07
N PRO A 81 -15.03 6.71 12.99
CA PRO A 81 -15.09 7.30 11.66
C PRO A 81 -16.28 8.25 11.52
N LYS A 82 -16.06 9.44 10.94
CA LYS A 82 -17.14 10.28 10.41
C LYS A 82 -17.39 9.90 8.94
N ASN A 83 -18.62 9.48 8.72
CA ASN A 83 -19.17 8.92 7.49
C ASN A 83 -19.10 9.89 6.29
N GLY A 84 -18.88 9.35 5.08
CA GLY A 84 -18.82 10.17 3.85
C GLY A 84 -18.56 9.41 2.54
N ARG A 85 -19.50 8.53 2.15
CA ARG A 85 -19.92 8.18 0.78
C ARG A 85 -18.88 7.83 -0.33
N ASN A 86 -19.11 6.63 -0.89
CA ASN A 86 -18.94 6.20 -2.28
C ASN A 86 -17.51 5.97 -2.81
N SER A 87 -17.11 4.71 -3.00
CA SER A 87 -16.55 4.23 -4.28
C SER A 87 -16.24 2.73 -4.22
N THR A 88 -16.64 2.01 -5.27
CA THR A 88 -16.21 0.69 -5.78
C THR A 88 -15.54 -0.31 -4.83
N ASN A 89 -16.07 -1.54 -4.84
CA ASN A 89 -15.63 -2.75 -4.12
C ASN A 89 -14.21 -3.24 -4.53
N THR A 90 -13.21 -2.38 -4.46
CA THR A 90 -11.82 -2.63 -4.83
C THR A 90 -10.98 -2.57 -3.56
N GLY A 91 -10.52 -3.72 -3.08
CA GLY A 91 -9.68 -3.79 -1.88
C GLY A 91 -8.35 -3.04 -2.07
N VAL A 92 -7.86 -2.39 -1.01
CA VAL A 92 -6.57 -1.69 -1.00
C VAL A 92 -5.57 -2.51 -0.18
N LEU A 93 -4.45 -2.88 -0.78
CA LEU A 93 -3.31 -3.49 -0.09
C LEU A 93 -2.23 -2.43 0.11
N SER A 94 -1.77 -2.26 1.35
CA SER A 94 -0.68 -1.34 1.68
C SER A 94 0.50 -2.12 2.24
N LEU A 95 1.73 -1.80 1.82
CA LEU A 95 2.98 -2.32 2.39
C LEU A 95 3.96 -1.18 2.76
#